data_AF-A0A5C1A9Y4-F1
#
_entry.id   AF-A0A5C1A9Y4-F1
#
_cell.length_a   1.000
_cell.length_b   1.000
_cell.length_c   1.000
_cell.angle_alpha   90.00
_cell.angle_beta   90.00
_cell.angle_gamma   90.00
#
_symmetry.space_group_name_H-M   'P 1'
#
loop_
_entity.id
_entity.type
_entity.pdbx_description
1 polymer ?
#
loop_
_entity_poly.entity_id
_entity_poly.type
_entity_poly.pdbx_seq_one_letter_code
_entity_poly.pdbx_strand_id
1 'polypeptide(L)'
;MTSLEAVVAVESEAACAGECQSCPSVGSCGDRLACRCLRVTEHEVVTAIRTIGLTTICELKAATGAGDGCTCCHKQLQQYLTVYSPSSSPSNKCWAK
;
A
#
# COMPACT_ATOMS: atom_id res chain seq x y z
N MET A 1 1.98 -7.49 37.18
CA MET A 1 1.55 -8.83 36.74
C MET A 1 0.02 -8.80 36.81
N THR A 2 -0.73 -8.48 35.76
CA THR A 2 -0.69 -8.95 34.36
C THR A 2 -1.28 -7.92 33.37
N SER A 3 -0.80 -7.97 32.11
CA SER A 3 -1.40 -7.51 30.83
C SER A 3 -1.84 -6.05 30.68
N LEU A 4 -1.25 -5.20 29.84
CA LEU A 4 -0.97 -5.35 28.39
C LEU A 4 -2.26 -5.58 27.59
N GLU A 5 -3.08 -4.53 27.50
CA GLU A 5 -4.04 -4.34 26.42
C GLU A 5 -3.57 -3.11 25.64
N ALA A 6 -2.54 -3.36 24.84
CA ALA A 6 -2.20 -2.53 23.71
C ALA A 6 -3.10 -2.94 22.55
N VAL A 7 -4.17 -2.19 22.32
CA VAL A 7 -4.67 -1.95 20.96
C VAL A 7 -5.12 -0.50 20.90
N VAL A 8 -4.27 0.32 20.28
CA VAL A 8 -4.55 1.73 20.04
C VAL A 8 -5.79 1.83 19.15
N ALA A 9 -6.73 2.66 19.60
CA ALA A 9 -7.79 3.31 18.83
C ALA A 9 -8.09 2.74 17.42
N VAL A 10 -9.15 1.94 17.33
CA VAL A 10 -10.03 1.97 16.14
C VAL A 10 -11.29 2.71 16.58
N GLU A 11 -11.14 4.00 16.86
CA GLU A 11 -12.29 4.90 16.97
C GLU A 11 -12.43 5.69 15.66
N SER A 12 -13.69 5.88 15.29
CA SER A 12 -14.19 6.84 14.30
C SER A 12 -14.37 6.32 12.87
N GLU A 13 -15.50 5.64 12.72
CA GLU A 13 -16.52 5.94 11.72
C GLU A 13 -16.23 7.15 10.80
N ALA A 14 -15.65 6.89 9.64
CA ALA A 14 -16.00 7.63 8.45
C ALA A 14 -16.95 6.73 7.65
N ALA A 15 -18.24 6.91 7.87
CA ALA A 15 -19.29 6.34 7.03
C ALA A 15 -19.08 6.85 5.59
N CYS A 16 -18.36 6.05 4.81
CA CYS A 16 -18.35 6.10 3.37
C CYS A 16 -19.75 5.70 2.88
N ALA A 17 -20.70 6.63 2.95
CA ALA A 17 -22.06 6.46 2.44
C ALA A 17 -22.12 6.53 0.90
N GLY A 18 -21.09 6.03 0.21
CA GLY A 18 -20.98 5.99 -1.25
C GLY A 18 -20.11 4.84 -1.73
N GLU A 19 -20.25 4.45 -3.00
CA GLU A 19 -19.41 3.43 -3.63
C GLU A 19 -17.94 3.90 -3.65
N CYS A 20 -17.10 3.25 -2.84
CA CYS A 20 -15.68 3.56 -2.61
C CYS A 20 -14.78 3.54 -3.87
N GLN A 21 -15.35 3.22 -5.04
CA GLN A 21 -14.63 3.17 -6.30
C GLN A 21 -14.37 4.56 -6.91
N SER A 22 -15.08 5.61 -6.44
CA SER A 22 -15.12 6.92 -7.09
C SER A 22 -14.36 8.04 -6.35
N CYS A 23 -13.79 7.79 -5.17
CA CYS A 23 -13.05 8.82 -4.44
C CYS A 23 -11.61 9.00 -5.00
N PRO A 24 -11.21 10.22 -5.43
CA PRO A 24 -9.89 10.46 -6.02
C PRO A 24 -8.77 10.56 -4.98
N SER A 25 -9.09 10.62 -3.69
CA SER A 25 -8.12 10.77 -2.59
C SER A 25 -7.50 9.43 -2.19
N VAL A 26 -6.22 9.27 -2.49
CA VAL A 26 -5.35 8.21 -1.95
C VAL A 26 -5.35 8.28 -0.42
N GLY A 27 -5.54 7.15 0.26
CA GLY A 27 -5.52 7.04 1.72
C GLY A 27 -6.86 7.17 2.43
N SER A 28 -7.95 7.51 1.71
CA SER A 28 -9.28 7.66 2.33
C SER A 28 -10.06 6.35 2.45
N CYS A 29 -9.70 5.31 1.69
CA CYS A 29 -10.38 4.01 1.72
C CYS A 29 -9.38 2.88 1.42
N GLY A 30 -9.09 2.05 2.44
CA GLY A 30 -8.14 0.94 2.34
C GLY A 30 -8.57 -0.18 1.39
N ASP A 31 -9.86 -0.27 1.06
CA ASP A 31 -10.45 -1.26 0.15
C ASP A 31 -10.16 -1.02 -1.33
N ARG A 32 -9.55 0.13 -1.69
CA ARG A 32 -9.24 0.43 -3.08
C ARG A 32 -8.15 -0.52 -3.59
N LEU A 33 -8.44 -1.24 -4.67
CA LEU A 33 -7.45 -2.13 -5.29
C LEU A 33 -6.30 -1.34 -5.92
N ALA A 34 -5.10 -1.52 -5.37
CA ALA A 34 -3.86 -1.04 -5.95
C ALA A 34 -3.46 -1.88 -7.18
N CYS A 35 -3.72 -3.19 -7.16
CA CYS A 35 -3.52 -4.09 -8.30
C CYS A 35 -4.78 -4.93 -8.55
N ARG A 36 -5.44 -4.71 -9.70
CA ARG A 36 -6.62 -5.51 -10.08
C ARG A 36 -6.28 -6.96 -10.47
N CYS A 37 -5.10 -7.19 -11.02
CA CYS A 37 -4.67 -8.52 -11.49
C CYS A 37 -4.49 -9.51 -10.34
N LEU A 38 -3.92 -9.05 -9.23
CA LEU A 38 -3.61 -9.87 -8.05
C LEU A 38 -4.50 -9.55 -6.83
N ARG A 39 -5.51 -8.68 -7.04
CA ARG A 39 -6.42 -8.19 -6.00
C ARG A 39 -5.71 -7.62 -4.75
N VAL A 40 -4.55 -7.01 -4.94
CA VAL A 40 -3.82 -6.33 -3.86
C VAL A 40 -4.48 -4.99 -3.58
N THR A 41 -4.80 -4.74 -2.31
CA THR A 41 -5.44 -3.49 -1.85
C THR A 41 -4.41 -2.41 -1.53
N GLU A 42 -4.85 -1.15 -1.51
CA GLU A 42 -4.06 -0.03 -1.02
C GLU A 42 -3.63 -0.27 0.42
N HIS A 43 -4.52 -0.78 1.28
CA HIS A 43 -4.20 -1.12 2.65
C HIS A 43 -2.99 -2.06 2.73
N GLU A 44 -3.00 -3.16 1.98
CA GLU A 44 -1.87 -4.10 1.98
C GLU A 44 -0.56 -3.45 1.52
N VAL A 45 -0.62 -2.59 0.49
CA VAL A 45 0.56 -1.86 0.01
C VAL A 45 1.08 -0.91 1.09
N VAL A 46 0.21 -0.11 1.71
CA VAL A 46 0.60 0.86 2.74
C VAL A 46 1.12 0.15 3.98
N THR A 47 0.49 -0.94 4.39
CA THR A 47 0.93 -1.77 5.51
C THR A 47 2.29 -2.38 5.22
N ALA A 48 2.54 -2.93 4.03
CA ALA A 48 3.85 -3.44 3.64
C ALA A 48 4.93 -2.33 3.64
N ILE A 49 4.62 -1.14 3.10
CA ILE A 49 5.54 0.00 3.11
C ILE A 49 5.86 0.43 4.55
N ARG A 50 4.86 0.53 5.44
CA ARG A 50 5.06 0.99 6.82
C ARG A 50 5.72 -0.04 7.72
N THR A 51 5.43 -1.31 7.52
CA THR A 51 5.96 -2.41 8.36
C THR A 51 7.37 -2.80 7.97
N ILE A 52 7.65 -2.91 6.66
CA ILE A 52 8.94 -3.36 6.13
C ILE A 52 9.84 -2.16 5.76
N GLY A 53 9.26 -0.99 5.49
CA GLY A 53 10.01 0.20 5.06
C GLY A 53 10.37 0.16 3.58
N LEU A 54 9.48 -0.35 2.73
CA LEU A 54 9.75 -0.52 1.29
C LEU A 54 9.86 0.82 0.58
N THR A 55 10.90 0.97 -0.23
CA THR A 55 11.18 2.23 -0.94
C THR A 55 11.15 2.07 -2.46
N THR A 56 11.03 0.82 -2.93
CA THR A 56 11.16 0.47 -4.35
C THR A 56 10.03 -0.44 -4.82
N ILE A 57 9.70 -0.36 -6.11
CA ILE A 57 8.68 -1.22 -6.73
C ILE A 57 9.08 -2.69 -6.68
N CYS A 58 10.37 -3.00 -6.74
CA CYS A 58 10.79 -4.39 -6.71
C CYS A 58 10.66 -5.04 -5.34
N GLU A 59 11.00 -4.34 -4.26
CA GLU A 59 10.74 -4.86 -2.93
C GLU A 59 9.23 -4.97 -2.67
N LEU A 60 8.45 -3.99 -3.15
CA LEU A 60 6.99 -4.02 -3.07
C LEU A 60 6.40 -5.21 -3.85
N LYS A 61 6.91 -5.52 -5.04
CA LYS A 61 6.58 -6.73 -5.79
C LYS A 61 7.01 -8.01 -5.06
N ALA A 62 8.18 -8.04 -4.44
CA ALA A 62 8.62 -9.20 -3.68
C ALA A 62 7.77 -9.44 -2.43
N ALA A 63 7.30 -8.37 -1.79
CA ALA A 63 6.47 -8.44 -0.58
C ALA A 63 4.99 -8.73 -0.88
N THR A 64 4.41 -8.09 -1.91
CA THR A 64 2.96 -8.13 -2.19
C THR A 64 2.60 -8.85 -3.50
N GLY A 65 3.58 -9.15 -4.35
CA GLY A 65 3.37 -9.66 -5.71
C GLY A 65 2.87 -8.61 -6.72
N ALA A 66 2.46 -7.42 -6.27
CA ALA A 66 1.70 -6.47 -7.08
C ALA A 66 2.44 -6.01 -8.35
N GLY A 67 1.95 -6.46 -9.52
CA GLY A 67 2.48 -6.02 -10.81
C GLY A 67 3.64 -6.87 -11.36
N ASP A 68 3.74 -8.13 -10.96
CA ASP A 68 4.67 -9.10 -11.55
C ASP A 68 4.32 -9.48 -13.01
N GLY A 69 3.02 -9.52 -13.35
CA GLY A 69 2.56 -9.84 -14.71
C GLY A 69 2.16 -8.62 -15.56
N CYS A 70 0.96 -8.08 -15.29
CA CYS A 70 0.32 -7.07 -16.16
C CYS A 70 0.97 -5.68 -16.10
N THR A 71 1.76 -5.37 -15.05
CA THR A 71 2.43 -4.07 -14.78
C THR A 71 1.54 -2.81 -14.76
N CYS A 72 0.24 -2.90 -15.04
CA CYS A 72 -0.68 -1.75 -15.08
C CYS A 72 -0.73 -0.95 -13.76
N CYS A 73 -0.49 -1.63 -12.63
CA CYS A 73 -0.49 -1.00 -11.31
C CYS A 73 0.82 -0.28 -10.96
N HIS A 74 1.90 -0.40 -11.75
CA HIS A 74 3.21 0.18 -11.40
C HIS A 74 3.14 1.69 -11.16
N LYS A 75 2.42 2.43 -12.02
CA LYS A 75 2.20 3.89 -11.86
C LYS A 75 1.57 4.22 -10.50
N GLN A 76 0.56 3.43 -10.10
CA GLN A 76 -0.16 3.64 -8.85
C GLN A 76 0.70 3.25 -7.64
N LEU A 77 1.45 2.15 -7.73
CA LEU A 77 2.41 1.73 -6.72
C LEU A 77 3.54 2.75 -6.50
N GLN A 78 4.03 3.37 -7.59
CA GLN A 78 5.00 4.46 -7.49
C GLN A 78 4.44 5.65 -6.72
N GLN A 79 3.18 6.03 -6.99
CA GLN A 79 2.49 7.08 -6.25
C GLN A 79 2.46 6.77 -4.75
N TYR A 80 2.12 5.54 -4.36
CA TYR A 80 2.10 5.13 -2.96
C TYR A 80 3.48 5.22 -2.31
N LEU A 81 4.52 4.73 -2.98
CA LEU A 81 5.89 4.86 -2.48
C LEU A 81 6.30 6.31 -2.30
N THR A 82 5.95 7.20 -3.22
CA THR A 82 6.23 8.65 -3.09
C THR A 82 5.50 9.28 -1.90
N VAL A 83 4.24 8.92 -1.65
CA VAL A 83 3.43 9.49 -0.56
C VAL A 83 3.86 8.95 0.80
N TYR A 84 4.08 7.64 0.91
CA TYR A 84 4.33 6.96 2.19
C TYR A 84 5.82 6.78 2.51
N SER A 85 6.71 6.90 1.52
CA SER A 85 8.17 6.79 1.68
C SER A 85 8.93 7.87 0.88
N PRO A 86 8.79 9.16 1.23
CA PRO A 86 9.47 10.25 0.52
C PRO A 86 10.98 10.34 0.78
N SER A 87 11.51 9.65 1.81
CA SER A 87 12.85 9.89 2.34
C SER A 87 13.98 9.07 1.72
N SER A 88 13.69 8.10 0.86
CA SER A 88 14.71 7.24 0.29
C SER A 88 14.85 7.51 -1.20
N SER A 89 16.06 7.85 -1.61
CA SER A 89 16.46 7.81 -3.01
C SER A 89 15.91 6.52 -3.64
N PRO A 90 15.18 6.60 -4.78
CA PRO A 90 14.60 5.41 -5.38
C PRO A 90 15.75 4.50 -5.81
N SER A 91 16.04 3.49 -5.00
CA SER A 91 17.01 2.45 -5.33
C SER A 91 16.40 1.60 -6.43
N ASN A 92 16.53 2.06 -7.68
CA ASN A 92 16.06 1.42 -8.88
C ASN A 92 16.88 0.16 -9.23
N LYS A 93 17.03 -0.77 -8.28
CA LYS A 93 17.61 -2.09 -8.53
C LYS A 93 16.49 -3.12 -8.62
N CYS A 94 15.81 -3.09 -9.76
CA CYS A 94 14.89 -4.13 -10.19
C CYS A 94 15.56 -5.24 -11.02
N TRP A 95 16.88 -5.21 -11.13
CA TRP A 95 17.64 -6.17 -11.94
C TRP A 95 18.25 -7.23 -11.02
N ALA A 96 17.54 -8.34 -10.86
CA ALA A 96 18.15 -9.59 -10.41
C ALA A 96 17.38 -10.76 -11.02
N LYS A 97 17.54 -10.93 -12.34
CA LYS A 97 17.75 -12.25 -12.93
C LYS A 97 18.54 -12.12 -14.22
#